data_AF-A0AAW9I8V1-F1
#
_entry.id   AF-A0AAW9I8V1-F1
#
_cell.length_a   1.000
_cell.length_b   1.000
_cell.length_c   1.000
_cell.angle_alpha   90.00
_cell.angle_beta   90.00
_cell.angle_gamma   90.00
#
_symmetry.space_group_name_H-M   'P 1'
#
loop_
_entity.id
_entity.type
_entity.pdbx_description
1 polymer ?
#
loop_
_entity_poly.entity_id
_entity_poly.type
_entity_poly.pdbx_seq_one_letter_code
_entity_poly.pdbx_strand_id
1 'polypeptide(L)'
;GKIVENVRPGHADLVGCLKYDFDDARNVLERSSARETASRVAVGAICKQVLKNFNIEFVSHVVQIGQIKDDKIYEFNYIKDSVDNSEIRCVNEDLEEKIKRKIDECKREGDTLGGIIEVRVKN
;
A
#
# COMPACT_ATOMS: atom_id res chain seq x y z
N GLY A 1 -23.34 12.02 17.64
CA GLY A 1 -21.99 12.48 17.28
C GLY A 1 -22.08 13.54 16.20
N LYS A 2 -21.03 14.32 15.95
CA LYS A 2 -21.02 15.32 14.86
C LYS A 2 -21.11 14.63 13.49
N ILE A 3 -21.99 15.11 12.62
CA ILE A 3 -22.13 14.63 11.23
C ILE A 3 -20.87 15.01 10.45
N VAL A 4 -20.41 14.13 9.57
CA VAL A 4 -19.29 14.43 8.67
C VAL A 4 -19.84 14.95 7.35
N GLU A 5 -19.80 16.26 7.18
CA GLU A 5 -20.31 16.96 5.98
C GLU A 5 -19.19 17.32 5.00
N ASN A 6 -17.96 17.48 5.50
CA ASN A 6 -16.79 17.83 4.68
C ASN A 6 -16.20 16.57 4.03
N VAL A 7 -16.58 16.35 2.78
CA VAL A 7 -16.08 15.25 1.93
C VAL A 7 -14.63 15.47 1.51
N ARG A 8 -13.81 14.41 1.52
CA ARG A 8 -12.39 14.51 1.18
C ARG A 8 -12.19 14.26 -0.31
N PRO A 9 -11.49 15.15 -1.04
CA PRO A 9 -11.06 14.88 -2.41
C PRO A 9 -10.26 13.56 -2.50
N GLY A 10 -10.46 12.83 -3.59
CA GLY A 10 -9.80 11.53 -3.82
C GLY A 10 -10.38 10.36 -3.03
N HIS A 11 -11.36 10.57 -2.15
CA HIS A 11 -12.03 9.51 -1.39
C HIS A 11 -13.45 9.24 -1.92
N ALA A 12 -14.03 8.13 -1.47
CA ALA A 12 -15.38 7.71 -1.86
C ALA A 12 -16.50 8.58 -1.25
N ASP A 13 -16.17 9.46 -0.30
CA ASP A 13 -17.09 10.22 0.55
C ASP A 13 -18.27 10.82 -0.23
N LEU A 14 -18.01 11.72 -1.20
CA LEU A 14 -19.04 12.45 -1.95
C LEU A 14 -19.89 11.52 -2.83
N VAL A 15 -19.23 10.72 -3.66
CA VAL A 15 -19.92 9.80 -4.60
C VAL A 15 -20.71 8.73 -3.85
N GLY A 16 -20.23 8.29 -2.69
CA GLY A 16 -20.95 7.38 -1.81
C GLY A 16 -22.20 8.01 -1.22
N CYS A 17 -22.09 9.22 -0.67
CA CYS A 17 -23.24 9.95 -0.12
C CYS A 17 -24.33 10.16 -1.18
N LEU A 18 -23.94 10.62 -2.39
CA LEU A 18 -24.88 10.83 -3.50
C LEU A 18 -25.53 9.52 -3.98
N LYS A 19 -24.76 8.43 -4.03
CA LYS A 19 -25.26 7.13 -4.51
C LYS A 19 -26.26 6.48 -3.56
N TYR A 20 -26.06 6.64 -2.26
CA TYR A 20 -26.83 5.94 -1.22
C TYR A 20 -27.77 6.88 -0.44
N ASP A 21 -27.87 8.14 -0.85
CA ASP A 21 -28.70 9.18 -0.23
C ASP A 21 -28.38 9.34 1.28
N PHE A 22 -27.09 9.50 1.59
CA PHE A 22 -26.61 9.66 2.96
C PHE A 22 -26.24 11.11 3.28
N ASP A 23 -26.80 11.63 4.37
CA ASP A 23 -26.45 12.94 4.93
C ASP A 23 -25.14 12.93 5.75
N ASP A 24 -24.72 11.77 6.27
CA ASP A 24 -23.46 11.60 7.02
C ASP A 24 -22.45 10.78 6.19
N ALA A 25 -21.35 11.42 5.77
CA ALA A 25 -20.28 10.74 5.04
C ALA A 25 -19.64 9.61 5.84
N ARG A 26 -19.80 9.56 7.18
CA ARG A 26 -19.33 8.44 8.00
C ARG A 26 -19.82 7.08 7.50
N ASN A 27 -21.05 7.00 6.99
CA ASN A 27 -21.61 5.75 6.47
C ASN A 27 -20.81 5.20 5.28
N VAL A 28 -20.16 6.08 4.51
CA VAL A 28 -19.27 5.71 3.41
C VAL A 28 -17.86 5.44 3.94
N LEU A 29 -17.33 6.35 4.76
CA LEU A 29 -15.96 6.35 5.29
C LEU A 29 -15.58 5.03 5.97
N GLU A 30 -16.47 4.53 6.83
CA GLU A 30 -16.23 3.31 7.62
C GLU A 30 -16.02 2.09 6.71
N ARG A 31 -16.67 2.05 5.54
CA ARG A 31 -16.58 0.92 4.62
C ARG A 31 -15.57 1.10 3.50
N SER A 32 -15.34 2.33 3.04
CA SER A 32 -14.33 2.62 2.01
C SER A 32 -12.91 2.72 2.55
N SER A 33 -12.73 2.64 3.88
CA SER A 33 -11.43 2.68 4.53
C SER A 33 -10.52 1.52 4.10
N ALA A 34 -9.23 1.82 3.95
CA ALA A 34 -8.20 0.81 3.74
C ALA A 34 -8.11 -0.23 4.87
N ARG A 35 -8.78 -0.02 6.01
CA ARG A 35 -8.90 -1.03 7.08
C ARG A 35 -9.44 -2.37 6.57
N GLU A 36 -10.29 -2.34 5.54
CA GLU A 36 -10.83 -3.54 4.90
C GLU A 36 -9.75 -4.46 4.30
N THR A 37 -8.59 -3.91 3.94
CA THR A 37 -7.46 -4.70 3.40
C THR A 37 -6.95 -5.76 4.38
N ALA A 38 -7.16 -5.60 5.69
CA ALA A 38 -6.82 -6.60 6.69
C ALA A 38 -7.54 -7.95 6.43
N SER A 39 -8.83 -7.90 6.07
CA SER A 39 -9.60 -9.08 5.70
C SER A 39 -9.08 -9.69 4.39
N ARG A 40 -8.68 -8.87 3.42
CA ARG A 40 -8.09 -9.34 2.16
C ARG A 40 -6.75 -10.06 2.38
N VAL A 41 -5.91 -9.52 3.26
CA VAL A 41 -4.62 -10.15 3.62
C VAL A 41 -4.84 -11.49 4.31
N ALA A 42 -5.82 -11.60 5.22
CA ALA A 42 -6.16 -12.85 5.87
C ALA A 42 -6.57 -13.95 4.87
N VAL A 43 -7.48 -13.62 3.94
CA VAL A 43 -7.87 -14.53 2.86
C VAL A 43 -6.68 -14.85 1.95
N GLY A 44 -5.89 -13.85 1.58
CA GLY A 44 -4.69 -14.01 0.77
C GLY A 44 -3.64 -14.93 1.40
N ALA A 45 -3.50 -14.92 2.73
CA ALA A 45 -2.61 -15.83 3.44
C ALA A 45 -3.05 -17.30 3.30
N ILE A 46 -4.35 -17.57 3.36
CA ILE A 46 -4.89 -18.93 3.09
C ILE A 46 -4.60 -19.32 1.63
N CYS A 47 -4.84 -18.43 0.67
CA CYS A 47 -4.50 -18.68 -0.73
C CYS A 47 -3.01 -18.99 -0.92
N LYS A 48 -2.12 -18.22 -0.28
CA LYS A 48 -0.66 -18.47 -0.32
C LYS A 48 -0.32 -19.85 0.25
N GLN A 49 -0.96 -20.30 1.32
CA GLN A 49 -0.74 -21.64 1.87
C GLN A 49 -1.16 -22.75 0.90
N VAL A 50 -2.29 -22.59 0.20
CA VAL A 50 -2.74 -23.54 -0.82
C VAL A 50 -1.76 -23.58 -1.99
N LEU A 51 -1.37 -22.41 -2.50
CA LEU A 51 -0.49 -22.26 -3.66
C LEU A 51 0.94 -22.77 -3.41
N LYS A 52 1.39 -22.74 -2.16
CA LYS A 52 2.67 -23.33 -1.75
C LYS A 52 2.78 -24.82 -2.09
N ASN A 53 1.68 -25.57 -2.10
CA ASN A 53 1.67 -26.99 -2.49
C ASN A 53 2.01 -27.21 -3.98
N PHE A 54 1.95 -26.15 -4.78
CA PHE A 54 2.28 -26.14 -6.19
C PHE A 54 3.60 -25.42 -6.47
N ASN A 55 4.44 -25.20 -5.46
CA ASN A 55 5.69 -24.43 -5.53
C ASN A 55 5.52 -22.97 -5.98
N ILE A 56 4.31 -22.42 -5.89
CA ILE A 56 4.04 -21.03 -6.25
C ILE A 56 4.39 -20.12 -5.08
N GLU A 57 5.34 -19.24 -5.30
CA GLU A 57 5.85 -18.27 -4.31
C GLU A 57 5.58 -16.83 -4.75
N PHE A 58 5.45 -15.93 -3.76
CA PHE A 58 5.16 -14.51 -3.96
C PHE A 58 6.18 -13.66 -3.22
N VAL A 59 6.64 -12.59 -3.86
CA VAL A 59 7.40 -11.52 -3.22
C VAL A 59 6.86 -10.16 -3.62
N SER A 60 7.02 -9.15 -2.77
CA SER A 60 6.67 -7.78 -3.08
C SER A 60 7.63 -6.80 -2.45
N HIS A 61 7.99 -5.77 -3.20
CA HIS A 61 8.91 -4.70 -2.79
C HIS A 61 8.50 -3.35 -3.37
N VAL A 62 9.00 -2.28 -2.77
CA VAL A 62 8.79 -0.89 -3.20
C VAL A 62 9.80 -0.54 -4.29
N VAL A 63 9.31 -0.10 -5.45
CA VAL A 63 10.15 0.35 -6.57
C VAL A 63 10.15 1.87 -6.73
N GLN A 64 9.18 2.57 -6.15
CA GLN A 64 9.14 4.04 -6.17
C GLN A 64 8.36 4.59 -4.98
N ILE A 65 8.84 5.69 -4.39
CA ILE A 65 8.08 6.55 -3.48
C ILE A 65 8.25 8.00 -3.92
N GLY A 66 7.13 8.70 -4.12
CA GLY A 66 7.16 10.03 -4.73
C GLY A 66 7.87 10.01 -6.08
N GLN A 67 8.95 10.79 -6.20
CA GLN A 67 9.78 10.88 -7.41
C GLN A 67 11.04 10.02 -7.36
N ILE A 68 11.32 9.36 -6.22
CA ILE A 68 12.52 8.54 -6.05
C ILE A 68 12.19 7.14 -6.51
N LYS A 69 12.77 6.72 -7.64
CA LYS A 69 12.53 5.45 -8.29
C LYS A 69 13.79 4.59 -8.29
N ASP A 70 13.59 3.30 -8.09
CA ASP A 70 14.60 2.28 -8.34
C ASP A 70 14.40 1.66 -9.72
N ASP A 71 15.40 1.82 -10.59
CA ASP A 71 15.38 1.26 -11.94
C ASP A 71 16.12 -0.09 -12.03
N LYS A 72 16.68 -0.58 -10.90
CA LYS A 72 17.36 -1.87 -10.85
C LYS A 72 16.37 -3.03 -10.96
N ILE A 73 16.80 -4.10 -11.62
CA ILE A 73 16.06 -5.37 -11.68
C ILE A 73 16.78 -6.36 -10.76
N TYR A 74 16.01 -6.96 -9.86
CA TYR A 74 16.51 -7.93 -8.89
C TYR A 74 16.03 -9.33 -9.20
N GLU A 75 16.79 -10.35 -8.83
CA GLU A 75 16.33 -11.74 -8.90
C GLU A 75 15.25 -12.01 -7.85
N PHE A 76 14.32 -12.93 -8.14
CA PHE A 76 13.20 -13.25 -7.23
C PHE A 76 13.67 -13.61 -5.82
N ASN A 77 14.68 -14.49 -5.71
CA ASN A 77 15.20 -14.95 -4.43
C ASN A 77 15.92 -13.82 -3.68
N TYR A 78 16.64 -12.95 -4.40
CA TYR A 78 17.29 -11.81 -3.77
C TYR A 78 16.25 -10.88 -3.13
N ILE A 79 15.15 -10.57 -3.82
CA ILE A 79 14.06 -9.77 -3.24
C ILE A 79 13.50 -10.47 -2.01
N LYS A 80 13.19 -11.77 -2.12
CA LYS A 80 12.63 -12.60 -1.04
C LYS A 80 13.45 -12.51 0.25
N ASP A 81 14.77 -12.63 0.12
CA ASP A 81 15.68 -12.77 1.24
C ASP A 81 16.09 -11.42 1.85
N SER A 82 15.96 -10.32 1.10
CA SER A 82 16.43 -8.98 1.52
C SER A 82 15.32 -8.01 1.90
N VAL A 83 14.15 -8.08 1.26
CA VAL A 83 13.14 -7.01 1.32
C VAL A 83 12.59 -6.76 2.74
N ASP A 84 12.52 -7.80 3.57
CA ASP A 84 11.99 -7.70 4.94
C ASP A 84 13.01 -7.11 5.93
N ASN A 85 14.27 -6.91 5.52
CA ASN A 85 15.28 -6.20 6.32
C ASN A 85 15.15 -4.66 6.19
N SER A 86 14.45 -4.18 5.15
CA SER A 86 14.17 -2.76 4.93
C SER A 86 12.91 -2.32 5.69
N GLU A 87 12.98 -1.17 6.36
CA GLU A 87 11.83 -0.60 7.09
C GLU A 87 10.69 -0.18 6.16
N ILE A 88 11.05 0.16 4.92
CA ILE A 88 10.11 0.59 3.88
C ILE A 88 9.94 -0.47 2.77
N ARG A 89 10.48 -1.68 2.95
CA ARG A 89 10.45 -2.77 1.97
C ARG A 89 11.05 -2.38 0.61
N CYS A 90 12.08 -1.54 0.61
CA CYS A 90 12.86 -1.19 -0.58
C CYS A 90 14.12 -2.05 -0.61
N VAL A 91 14.40 -2.69 -1.73
CA VAL A 91 15.56 -3.60 -1.86
C VAL A 91 16.88 -2.82 -2.04
N ASN A 92 16.81 -1.56 -2.47
CA ASN A 92 17.97 -0.72 -2.73
C ASN A 92 18.31 0.16 -1.52
N GLU A 93 19.28 -0.28 -0.73
CA GLU A 93 19.74 0.39 0.49
C GLU A 93 20.14 1.86 0.25
N ASP A 94 20.78 2.18 -0.88
CA ASP A 94 21.17 3.56 -1.23
C ASP A 94 19.97 4.48 -1.46
N LEU A 95 18.85 3.91 -1.92
CA LEU A 95 17.61 4.65 -2.15
C LEU A 95 16.74 4.69 -0.91
N GLU A 96 16.79 3.67 -0.06
CA GLU A 96 15.99 3.60 1.17
C GLU A 96 16.17 4.85 2.03
N GLU A 97 17.42 5.25 2.30
CA GLU A 97 17.69 6.45 3.10
C GLU A 97 17.21 7.75 2.42
N LYS A 98 17.28 7.82 1.08
CA LYS A 98 16.73 8.98 0.34
C LYS A 98 15.21 9.02 0.43
N ILE A 99 14.55 7.86 0.33
CA ILE A 99 13.10 7.73 0.43
C ILE A 99 12.63 8.10 1.83
N LYS A 100 13.30 7.61 2.89
CA LYS A 100 12.96 7.94 4.28
C LYS A 100 13.02 9.45 4.53
N ARG A 101 14.09 10.12 4.07
CA ARG A 101 14.19 11.59 4.16
C ARG A 101 13.06 12.30 3.42
N LYS A 102 12.65 11.79 2.26
CA LYS A 102 11.54 12.37 1.49
C LYS A 102 10.19 12.18 2.19
N ILE A 103 9.98 11.03 2.83
CA ILE A 103 8.80 10.76 3.68
C ILE A 103 8.76 11.77 4.85
N ASP A 104 9.89 11.98 5.54
CA ASP A 104 9.98 12.91 6.66
C ASP A 104 9.77 14.37 6.25
N GLU A 105 10.29 14.77 5.08
CA GLU A 105 10.05 16.08 4.49
C GLU A 105 8.56 16.29 4.19
N CYS A 106 7.95 15.37 3.45
CA CYS A 106 6.54 15.44 3.11
C CYS A 106 5.64 15.49 4.35
N LYS A 107 5.98 14.71 5.38
CA LYS A 107 5.29 14.75 6.68
C LYS A 107 5.39 16.13 7.36
N ARG A 108 6.56 16.78 7.32
CA ARG A 108 6.75 18.14 7.87
C ARG A 108 5.93 19.19 7.13
N GLU A 109 5.70 18.99 5.83
CA GLU A 109 4.90 19.86 4.98
C GLU A 109 3.39 19.63 5.13
N GLY A 110 2.97 18.56 5.82
CA GLY A 110 1.56 18.18 5.95
C GLY A 110 0.96 17.60 4.68
N ASP A 111 1.81 17.09 3.79
CA ASP A 111 1.42 16.49 2.52
C ASP A 111 1.50 14.95 2.58
N THR A 112 1.19 14.27 1.47
CA THR A 112 1.20 12.81 1.36
C THR A 112 1.97 12.34 0.12
N LEU A 113 2.54 11.14 0.20
CA LEU A 113 3.22 10.49 -0.93
C LEU A 113 2.51 9.19 -1.30
N GLY A 114 2.35 8.99 -2.60
CA GLY A 114 2.11 7.68 -3.18
C GLY A 114 3.41 6.97 -3.55
N GLY A 115 3.27 5.88 -4.28
CA GLY A 115 4.41 5.12 -4.77
C GLY A 115 3.99 4.01 -5.72
N ILE A 116 4.98 3.21 -6.09
CA ILE A 116 4.81 2.03 -6.93
C ILE A 116 5.41 0.85 -6.17
N ILE A 117 4.63 -0.23 -6.08
CA ILE A 117 5.07 -1.52 -5.59
C ILE A 117 5.09 -2.52 -6.75
N GLU A 118 6.01 -3.46 -6.70
CA GLU A 118 6.03 -4.59 -7.62
C GLU A 118 5.75 -5.87 -6.85
N VAL A 119 4.88 -6.72 -7.41
CA VAL A 119 4.61 -8.08 -6.92
C VAL A 119 5.09 -9.05 -7.97
N ARG A 120 5.92 -10.02 -7.57
CA ARG A 120 6.40 -11.10 -8.44
C ARG A 120 5.88 -12.43 -7.95
N VAL A 121 5.59 -13.30 -8.91
CA VAL A 121 5.12 -14.67 -8.67
C VAL A 121 6.04 -15.61 -9.42
N LYS A 122 6.49 -16.67 -8.75
CA LYS A 122 7.36 -17.70 -9.32
C LYS A 122 6.78 -19.08 -9.03
N ASN A 123 6.94 -20.00 -9.96
CA ASN A 123 6.69 -21.44 -9.82
C ASN A 123 7.96 -22.18 -10.24
#